data_AF-A0A928CFX6-F1
#
_entry.id   AF-A0A928CFX6-F1
#
_cell.length_a   1.000
_cell.length_b   1.000
_cell.length_c   1.000
_cell.angle_alpha   90.00
_cell.angle_beta   90.00
_cell.angle_gamma   90.00
#
_symmetry.space_group_name_H-M   'P 1'
#
loop_
_entity.id
_entity.type
_entity.pdbx_description
1 polymer ?
#
loop_
_entity_poly.entity_id
_entity_poly.type
_entity_poly.pdbx_seq_one_letter_code
_entity_poly.pdbx_strand_id
1 'polypeptide(L)'
;MTKESGIFEKEVFLQKDNDNFHDYKLLKTTAYSKLWRVSRDGKYFLIKTTKDNSEYQQKMLRREYEISIGCDNPNIVHVFTYERNLPEGEGIVMEYIEGRTLDEFLLEKPSLKTKQRIFGELLSAVNYLHKRGIIHNDLKPENILITRADNTLKIIDFGLADNDAFYVLKTLGCTQRYASPELLSQDIRTRLATSKQKIDARSDIYSIGIIMQDIFDGRYKRIINKCIKENVGSRYPDISSLQRKWNDRNKVWKNLAVIVILLVAAFPTYLYLSEENAERKEIAVKEAKIAEIKSDIRAFFEDFINDLKSHTDAEGYIELSEYSKLMTEFAEEYTQYMNDKVYTLTDDELKQRAFLEMTSNYNAFYNEFVNMVKVKYD
;
A
#
# COMPACT_ATOMS: atom_id res chain seq x y z
N MET A 1 -58.07 -23.69 42.01
CA MET A 1 -56.89 -22.90 42.36
C MET A 1 -55.67 -23.80 42.27
N THR A 2 -54.82 -23.50 41.30
CA THR A 2 -53.49 -24.05 41.05
C THR A 2 -52.58 -23.98 42.27
N LYS A 3 -51.81 -25.04 42.53
CA LYS A 3 -50.40 -24.97 42.91
C LYS A 3 -49.75 -26.35 42.79
N GLU A 4 -49.03 -26.51 41.68
CA GLU A 4 -47.96 -27.47 41.53
C GLU A 4 -46.82 -27.09 42.49
N SER A 5 -46.33 -28.05 43.26
CA SER A 5 -44.98 -28.00 43.85
C SER A 5 -44.56 -29.41 44.22
N GLY A 6 -44.37 -30.26 43.20
CA GLY A 6 -43.65 -31.52 43.33
C GLY A 6 -42.15 -31.26 43.14
N ILE A 7 -41.48 -30.84 44.21
CA ILE A 7 -40.02 -30.81 44.27
C ILE A 7 -39.58 -32.26 44.47
N PHE A 8 -39.20 -32.93 43.38
CA PHE A 8 -38.43 -34.16 43.46
C PHE A 8 -37.07 -33.81 44.06
N GLU A 9 -36.83 -34.26 45.30
CA GLU A 9 -35.49 -34.61 45.77
C GLU A 9 -34.90 -35.60 44.76
N LYS A 10 -34.05 -35.09 43.86
CA LYS A 10 -33.12 -35.94 43.12
C LYS A 10 -31.87 -36.05 43.96
N GLU A 11 -31.70 -37.25 44.48
CA GLU A 11 -30.49 -37.79 45.08
C GLU A 11 -29.24 -37.22 44.40
N VAL A 12 -28.33 -36.79 45.28
CA VAL A 12 -26.96 -36.44 44.97
C VAL A 12 -26.28 -37.69 44.40
N PHE A 13 -26.26 -37.81 43.07
CA PHE A 13 -25.21 -38.59 42.41
C PHE A 13 -23.92 -37.75 42.51
N LEU A 14 -23.16 -37.99 43.57
CA LEU A 14 -21.72 -37.75 43.54
C LEU A 14 -21.13 -38.66 42.46
N GLN A 15 -21.14 -38.22 41.21
CA GLN A 15 -20.15 -38.67 40.22
C GLN A 15 -18.81 -38.05 40.63
N LYS A 16 -18.16 -38.66 41.62
CA LYS A 16 -16.71 -38.64 41.75
C LYS A 16 -16.17 -39.77 40.88
N ASP A 17 -15.11 -39.45 40.15
CA ASP A 17 -14.23 -40.35 39.36
C ASP A 17 -14.49 -40.41 37.85
N ASN A 18 -14.07 -39.35 37.13
CA ASN A 18 -13.22 -39.42 35.90
C ASN A 18 -12.84 -38.08 35.21
N ASP A 19 -13.20 -36.90 35.75
CA ASP A 19 -13.00 -35.59 35.07
C ASP A 19 -11.71 -34.80 35.43
N ASN A 20 -10.68 -35.47 35.96
CA ASN A 20 -9.47 -34.77 36.42
C ASN A 20 -8.46 -34.54 35.29
N PHE A 21 -7.67 -33.47 35.39
CA PHE A 21 -6.49 -33.29 34.55
C PHE A 21 -5.43 -34.36 34.86
N HIS A 22 -4.66 -34.75 33.85
CA HIS A 22 -3.57 -35.73 33.94
C HIS A 22 -2.29 -35.17 33.29
N ASP A 23 -1.18 -35.92 33.34
CA ASP A 23 0.10 -35.59 32.68
C ASP A 23 0.67 -34.20 33.01
N TYR A 24 0.65 -33.84 34.30
CA TYR A 24 1.20 -32.57 34.79
C TYR A 24 2.69 -32.46 34.45
N LYS A 25 3.00 -31.54 33.53
CA LYS A 25 4.37 -31.19 33.16
C LYS A 25 4.61 -29.71 33.43
N LEU A 26 5.50 -29.42 34.38
CA LEU A 26 5.95 -28.06 34.63
C LEU A 26 6.67 -27.52 33.39
N LEU A 27 6.16 -26.43 32.81
CA LEU A 27 6.75 -25.76 31.67
C LEU A 27 7.68 -24.63 32.11
N LYS A 28 7.23 -23.83 33.09
CA LYS A 28 7.94 -22.62 33.53
C LYS A 28 7.55 -22.25 34.95
N THR A 29 8.52 -21.76 35.70
CA THR A 29 8.31 -21.08 36.99
C THR A 29 8.71 -19.63 36.83
N THR A 30 7.81 -18.70 37.16
CA THR A 30 8.08 -17.26 37.20
C THR A 30 8.35 -16.83 38.65
N ALA A 31 8.48 -15.52 38.88
CA ALA A 31 8.58 -14.98 40.23
C ALA A 31 7.34 -15.29 41.09
N TYR A 32 6.14 -15.40 40.49
CA TYR A 32 4.86 -15.47 41.20
C TYR A 32 3.97 -16.64 40.81
N SER A 33 4.28 -17.34 39.72
CA SER A 33 3.45 -18.41 39.16
C SER A 33 4.24 -19.61 38.69
N LYS A 34 3.56 -20.76 38.62
CA LYS A 34 4.00 -21.96 37.91
C LYS A 34 3.04 -22.23 36.75
N LEU A 35 3.59 -22.60 35.60
CA LEU A 35 2.84 -22.92 34.39
C LEU A 35 2.97 -24.41 34.10
N TRP A 36 1.85 -25.11 34.05
CA TRP A 36 1.77 -26.55 33.88
C TRP A 36 1.04 -26.87 32.58
N ARG A 37 1.63 -27.73 31.75
CA ARG A 37 0.87 -28.42 30.72
C ARG A 37 0.20 -29.62 31.35
N VAL A 38 -1.08 -29.80 31.05
CA VAL A 38 -1.86 -30.97 31.47
C VAL A 38 -2.66 -31.51 30.30
N SER A 39 -3.15 -32.73 30.41
CA SER A 39 -4.02 -33.40 29.43
C SER A 39 -5.38 -33.71 30.04
N ARG A 40 -6.46 -33.52 29.26
CA ARG A 40 -7.81 -33.99 29.59
C ARG A 40 -8.53 -34.31 28.27
N ASP A 41 -9.16 -35.49 28.19
CA ASP A 41 -9.87 -35.96 26.99
C ASP A 41 -9.04 -35.91 25.70
N GLY A 42 -7.76 -36.24 25.79
CA GLY A 42 -6.83 -36.21 24.65
C GLY A 42 -6.45 -34.80 24.16
N LYS A 43 -6.81 -33.75 24.90
CA LYS A 43 -6.46 -32.35 24.61
C LYS A 43 -5.51 -31.80 25.67
N TYR A 44 -4.60 -30.92 25.25
CA TYR A 44 -3.71 -30.23 26.16
C TYR A 44 -4.32 -28.92 26.66
N PHE A 45 -4.06 -28.63 27.94
CA PHE A 45 -4.43 -27.38 28.60
C PHE A 45 -3.21 -26.80 29.32
N LEU A 46 -3.26 -25.50 29.57
CA LEU A 46 -2.30 -24.81 30.41
C LEU A 46 -2.97 -24.47 31.74
N ILE A 47 -2.32 -24.79 32.85
CA ILE A 47 -2.73 -24.39 34.18
C ILE A 47 -1.70 -23.42 34.75
N LYS A 48 -2.15 -22.22 35.13
CA LYS A 48 -1.35 -21.23 35.86
C LYS A 48 -1.71 -21.32 37.34
N THR A 49 -0.78 -21.78 38.18
CA THR A 49 -0.93 -21.77 39.64
C THR A 49 0.00 -20.74 40.27
N THR A 50 -0.22 -20.41 41.54
CA THR A 50 0.71 -19.55 42.29
C THR A 50 1.99 -20.30 42.65
N LYS A 51 3.09 -19.58 42.84
CA LYS A 51 4.38 -20.20 43.22
C LYS A 51 4.38 -20.68 44.67
N ASP A 52 3.91 -19.82 45.58
CA ASP A 52 4.07 -20.01 47.04
C ASP A 52 2.72 -20.22 47.76
N ASN A 53 1.59 -20.25 47.05
CA ASN A 53 0.25 -20.40 47.61
C ASN A 53 -0.08 -19.37 48.72
N SER A 54 0.59 -18.22 48.72
CA SER A 54 0.24 -17.11 49.60
C SER A 54 -1.13 -16.54 49.23
N GLU A 55 -1.91 -16.14 50.24
CA GLU A 55 -3.23 -15.52 50.07
C GLU A 55 -3.17 -14.34 49.08
N TYR A 56 -2.09 -13.56 49.15
CA TYR A 56 -1.84 -12.45 48.24
C TYR A 56 -1.68 -12.90 46.78
N GLN A 57 -0.84 -13.90 46.50
CA GLN A 57 -0.67 -14.41 45.13
C GLN A 57 -1.98 -15.02 44.60
N GLN A 58 -2.73 -15.74 45.43
CA GLN A 58 -4.02 -16.32 45.05
C GLN A 58 -5.05 -15.24 44.73
N LYS A 59 -5.10 -14.16 45.53
CA LYS A 59 -5.96 -13.00 45.25
C LYS A 59 -5.62 -12.37 43.89
N MET A 60 -4.34 -12.21 43.57
CA MET A 60 -3.92 -11.68 42.27
C MET A 60 -4.26 -12.63 41.12
N LEU A 61 -4.08 -13.94 41.32
CA LEU A 61 -4.46 -14.95 40.32
C LEU A 61 -5.98 -14.97 40.07
N ARG A 62 -6.80 -14.85 41.12
CA ARG A 62 -8.26 -14.71 40.96
C ARG A 62 -8.65 -13.45 40.18
N ARG A 63 -8.01 -12.32 40.46
CA ARG A 63 -8.23 -11.08 39.70
C ARG A 63 -7.84 -11.23 38.23
N GLU A 64 -6.73 -11.89 37.95
CA GLU A 64 -6.31 -12.18 36.58
C GLU A 64 -7.37 -13.02 35.84
N TYR A 65 -7.91 -14.05 36.50
CA TYR A 65 -9.02 -14.84 35.98
C TYR A 65 -10.26 -13.97 35.70
N GLU A 66 -10.69 -13.15 36.66
CA GLU A 66 -11.86 -12.27 36.54
C GLU A 66 -11.75 -11.31 35.34
N ILE A 67 -10.56 -10.81 35.04
CA ILE A 67 -10.31 -9.93 33.88
C ILE A 67 -10.33 -10.73 32.58
N SER A 68 -9.73 -11.92 32.57
CA SER A 68 -9.46 -12.69 31.35
C SER A 68 -10.64 -13.58 30.90
N ILE A 69 -11.48 -14.06 31.81
CA ILE A 69 -12.59 -14.98 31.49
C ILE A 69 -13.61 -14.40 30.50
N GLY A 70 -13.80 -13.08 30.51
CA GLY A 70 -14.69 -12.38 29.57
C GLY A 70 -14.09 -12.08 28.21
N CYS A 71 -12.84 -12.49 27.95
CA CYS A 71 -12.15 -12.22 26.70
C CYS A 71 -12.41 -13.33 25.67
N ASP A 72 -13.29 -13.04 24.70
CA ASP A 72 -13.50 -13.86 23.51
C ASP A 72 -12.91 -13.17 22.27
N ASN A 73 -11.65 -13.48 21.97
CA ASN A 73 -10.95 -12.96 20.81
C ASN A 73 -9.89 -13.98 20.34
N PRO A 74 -9.77 -14.27 19.03
CA PRO A 74 -8.81 -15.26 18.53
C PRO A 74 -7.34 -14.92 18.84
N ASN A 75 -7.02 -13.63 19.03
CA ASN A 75 -5.68 -13.12 19.33
C ASN A 75 -5.41 -12.92 20.84
N ILE A 76 -6.27 -13.46 21.70
CA ILE A 76 -6.12 -13.46 23.16
C ILE A 76 -6.24 -14.91 23.63
N VAL A 77 -5.48 -15.29 24.66
CA VAL A 77 -5.58 -16.61 25.28
C VAL A 77 -7.00 -16.83 25.79
N HIS A 78 -7.57 -17.96 25.41
CA HIS A 78 -8.87 -18.37 25.92
C HIS A 78 -8.73 -18.98 27.32
N VAL A 79 -9.42 -18.38 28.29
CA VAL A 79 -9.48 -18.85 29.67
C VAL A 79 -10.77 -19.62 29.87
N PHE A 80 -10.67 -20.84 30.39
CA PHE A 80 -11.83 -21.72 30.56
C PHE A 80 -12.47 -21.60 31.93
N THR A 81 -11.69 -21.72 33.00
CA THR A 81 -12.21 -21.80 34.37
C THR A 81 -11.14 -21.52 35.42
N TYR A 82 -11.57 -21.32 36.65
CA TYR A 82 -10.73 -21.22 37.85
C TYR A 82 -10.99 -22.43 38.76
N GLU A 83 -9.96 -23.24 38.99
CA GLU A 83 -10.04 -24.47 39.78
C GLU A 83 -9.40 -24.27 41.15
N ARG A 84 -10.11 -24.64 42.21
CA ARG A 84 -9.60 -24.51 43.60
C ARG A 84 -8.92 -25.76 44.14
N ASN A 85 -9.20 -26.91 43.54
CA ASN A 85 -8.83 -28.22 44.07
C ASN A 85 -7.85 -28.95 43.15
N LEU A 86 -6.87 -28.25 42.56
CA LEU A 86 -5.81 -28.90 41.78
C LEU A 86 -4.70 -29.41 42.72
N PRO A 87 -3.91 -30.41 42.29
CA PRO A 87 -2.77 -30.92 43.08
C PRO A 87 -1.77 -29.84 43.51
N GLU A 88 -1.61 -28.79 42.69
CA GLU A 88 -0.64 -27.69 42.91
C GLU A 88 -1.28 -26.44 43.56
N GLY A 89 -2.51 -26.54 44.06
CA GLY A 89 -3.28 -25.43 44.64
C GLY A 89 -4.23 -24.77 43.63
N GLU A 90 -4.79 -23.62 43.99
CA GLU A 90 -5.74 -22.93 43.10
C GLU A 90 -5.06 -22.46 41.80
N GLY A 91 -5.77 -22.56 40.67
CA GLY A 91 -5.21 -22.32 39.35
C GLY A 91 -6.21 -21.87 38.29
N ILE A 92 -5.70 -21.16 37.29
CA ILE A 92 -6.45 -20.78 36.08
C ILE A 92 -6.21 -21.86 35.02
N VAL A 93 -7.29 -22.44 34.50
CA VAL A 93 -7.25 -23.34 33.34
C VAL A 93 -7.48 -22.52 32.07
N MET A 94 -6.57 -22.63 31.12
CA MET A 94 -6.61 -21.90 29.85
C MET A 94 -6.15 -22.78 28.68
N GLU A 95 -6.36 -22.30 27.46
CA GLU A 95 -5.90 -23.00 26.25
C GLU A 95 -4.38 -23.22 26.28
N TYR A 96 -3.95 -24.42 25.88
CA TYR A 96 -2.55 -24.67 25.62
C TYR A 96 -2.20 -24.20 24.21
N ILE A 97 -1.30 -23.23 24.12
CA ILE A 97 -0.86 -22.66 22.85
C ILE A 97 0.50 -23.26 22.49
N GLU A 98 0.52 -24.08 21.44
CA GLU A 98 1.77 -24.56 20.85
C GLU A 98 2.38 -23.45 19.97
N GLY A 99 3.35 -22.73 20.54
CA GLY A 99 3.90 -21.53 19.95
C GLY A 99 5.32 -21.22 20.41
N ARG A 100 5.75 -20.03 20.03
CA ARG A 100 7.00 -19.38 20.45
C ARG A 100 6.69 -17.94 20.82
N THR A 101 7.50 -17.32 21.67
CA THR A 101 7.30 -15.91 22.01
C THR A 101 7.62 -15.02 20.81
N LEU A 102 7.16 -13.76 20.85
CA LEU A 102 7.36 -12.83 19.73
C LEU A 102 8.86 -12.56 19.48
N ASP A 103 9.68 -12.47 20.52
CA ASP A 103 11.13 -12.32 20.41
C ASP A 103 11.79 -13.55 19.76
N GLU A 104 11.43 -14.76 20.18
CA GLU A 104 11.88 -16.00 19.53
C GLU A 104 11.47 -16.05 18.05
N PHE A 105 10.23 -15.67 17.75
CA PHE A 105 9.75 -15.59 16.37
C PHE A 105 10.54 -14.59 15.51
N LEU A 106 10.92 -13.44 16.07
CA LEU A 106 11.68 -12.43 15.34
C LEU A 106 13.10 -12.89 14.99
N LEU A 107 13.70 -13.77 15.80
CA LEU A 107 15.00 -14.40 15.51
C LEU A 107 14.95 -15.31 14.27
N GLU A 108 13.78 -15.85 13.93
CA GLU A 108 13.57 -16.65 12.70
C GLU A 108 13.52 -15.79 11.42
N LYS A 109 13.73 -14.46 11.53
CA LYS A 109 13.76 -13.50 10.42
C LYS A 109 12.53 -13.58 9.49
N PRO A 110 11.31 -13.45 10.05
CA PRO A 110 10.08 -13.54 9.28
C PRO A 110 9.98 -12.44 8.23
N SER A 111 9.29 -12.74 7.12
CA SER A 111 9.05 -11.77 6.05
C SER A 111 8.37 -10.51 6.57
N LEU A 112 8.61 -9.37 5.91
CA LEU A 112 7.96 -8.10 6.26
C LEU A 112 6.42 -8.22 6.25
N LYS A 113 5.86 -8.99 5.30
CA LYS A 113 4.42 -9.23 5.20
C LYS A 113 3.88 -9.94 6.45
N THR A 114 4.59 -10.96 6.93
CA THR A 114 4.22 -11.69 8.15
C THR A 114 4.33 -10.80 9.38
N LYS A 115 5.43 -10.04 9.51
CA LYS A 115 5.63 -9.03 10.57
C LYS A 115 4.48 -8.01 10.60
N GLN A 116 4.07 -7.51 9.43
CA GLN A 116 2.93 -6.60 9.31
C GLN A 116 1.62 -7.25 9.73
N ARG A 117 1.32 -8.47 9.28
CA ARG A 117 0.10 -9.19 9.68
C ARG A 117 0.01 -9.34 11.20
N ILE A 118 1.06 -9.85 11.83
CA ILE A 118 1.16 -10.06 13.28
C ILE A 118 1.01 -8.74 14.05
N PHE A 119 1.64 -7.67 13.59
CA PHE A 119 1.47 -6.36 14.22
C PHE A 119 0.02 -5.84 14.10
N GLY A 120 -0.65 -6.11 12.97
CA GLY A 120 -2.07 -5.81 12.81
C GLY A 120 -2.97 -6.58 13.77
N GLU A 121 -2.67 -7.86 14.00
CA GLU A 121 -3.35 -8.70 15.00
C GLU A 121 -3.15 -8.16 16.42
N LEU A 122 -1.92 -7.75 16.78
CA LEU A 122 -1.63 -7.11 18.06
C LEU A 122 -2.49 -5.85 18.28
N LEU A 123 -2.54 -4.95 17.28
CA LEU A 123 -3.38 -3.75 17.37
C LEU A 123 -4.87 -4.12 17.50
N SER A 124 -5.34 -5.12 16.76
CA SER A 124 -6.73 -5.59 16.84
C SER A 124 -7.07 -6.11 18.25
N ALA A 125 -6.21 -6.97 18.81
CA ALA A 125 -6.38 -7.56 20.13
C ALA A 125 -6.40 -6.50 21.24
N VAL A 126 -5.45 -5.55 21.21
CA VAL A 126 -5.38 -4.49 22.21
C VAL A 126 -6.55 -3.50 22.08
N ASN A 127 -6.99 -3.18 20.85
CA ASN A 127 -8.19 -2.37 20.66
C ASN A 127 -9.45 -3.06 21.22
N TYR A 128 -9.53 -4.39 21.09
CA TYR A 128 -10.61 -5.18 21.68
C TYR A 128 -10.62 -5.08 23.22
N LEU A 129 -9.44 -5.17 23.86
CA LEU A 129 -9.29 -5.00 25.31
C LEU A 129 -9.70 -3.60 25.76
N HIS A 130 -9.19 -2.55 25.09
CA HIS A 130 -9.47 -1.17 25.45
C HIS A 130 -10.95 -0.81 25.32
N LYS A 131 -11.66 -1.36 24.33
CA LYS A 131 -13.13 -1.19 24.20
C LYS A 131 -13.93 -1.82 25.33
N ARG A 132 -13.33 -2.74 26.09
CA ARG A 132 -13.91 -3.36 27.29
C ARG A 132 -13.43 -2.71 28.59
N GLY A 133 -12.68 -1.62 28.50
CA GLY A 133 -12.09 -0.95 29.67
C GLY A 133 -10.88 -1.68 30.26
N ILE A 134 -10.38 -2.73 29.60
CA ILE A 134 -9.22 -3.51 30.07
C ILE A 134 -7.95 -2.84 29.53
N ILE A 135 -7.05 -2.43 30.43
CA ILE A 135 -5.70 -1.97 30.07
C ILE A 135 -4.70 -3.06 30.48
N HIS A 136 -3.88 -3.52 29.54
CA HIS A 136 -3.00 -4.67 29.76
C HIS A 136 -1.80 -4.34 30.67
N ASN A 137 -1.16 -3.18 30.49
CA ASN A 137 -0.01 -2.62 31.23
C ASN A 137 1.30 -3.44 31.23
N ASP A 138 1.29 -4.69 30.79
CA ASP A 138 2.50 -5.52 30.64
C ASP A 138 2.64 -6.12 29.24
N LEU A 139 2.36 -5.31 28.21
CA LEU A 139 2.62 -5.72 26.83
C LEU A 139 4.12 -5.79 26.58
N LYS A 140 4.61 -6.97 26.26
CA LYS A 140 6.02 -7.25 25.92
C LYS A 140 6.10 -8.52 25.07
N PRO A 141 7.19 -8.72 24.30
CA PRO A 141 7.32 -9.88 23.43
C PRO A 141 7.12 -11.24 24.12
N GLU A 142 7.49 -11.35 25.40
CA GLU A 142 7.37 -12.58 26.19
C GLU A 142 5.92 -12.93 26.54
N ASN A 143 5.01 -11.95 26.53
CA ASN A 143 3.58 -12.12 26.79
C ASN A 143 2.76 -12.24 25.50
N ILE A 144 3.45 -12.35 24.35
CA ILE A 144 2.85 -12.48 23.02
C ILE A 144 3.39 -13.77 22.40
N LEU A 145 2.52 -14.76 22.23
CA LEU A 145 2.86 -15.99 21.52
C LEU A 145 2.48 -15.91 20.05
N ILE A 146 3.29 -16.56 19.22
CA ILE A 146 3.03 -16.82 17.81
C ILE A 146 2.86 -18.33 17.65
N THR A 147 1.68 -18.77 17.22
CA THR A 147 1.38 -20.20 17.01
C THR A 147 2.30 -20.80 15.95
N ARG A 148 2.74 -22.04 16.15
CA ARG A 148 3.56 -22.76 15.16
C ARG A 148 2.76 -23.16 13.92
N ALA A 149 1.46 -23.38 14.06
CA ALA A 149 0.59 -23.85 12.98
C ALA A 149 0.44 -22.82 11.83
N ASP A 150 0.17 -21.57 12.16
CA ASP A 150 -0.24 -20.54 11.18
C ASP A 150 0.35 -19.15 11.45
N ASN A 151 1.21 -19.01 12.46
CA ASN A 151 1.75 -17.73 12.92
C ASN A 151 0.66 -16.73 13.33
N THR A 152 -0.39 -17.21 13.99
CA THR A 152 -1.41 -16.37 14.64
C THR A 152 -0.87 -15.85 15.97
N LEU A 153 -1.03 -14.55 16.20
CA LEU A 153 -0.66 -13.91 17.45
C LEU A 153 -1.67 -14.22 18.55
N LYS A 154 -1.21 -14.51 19.77
CA LYS A 154 -2.01 -14.61 20.99
C LYS A 154 -1.37 -13.87 22.16
N ILE A 155 -2.13 -13.01 22.83
CA ILE A 155 -1.74 -12.36 24.10
C ILE A 155 -2.07 -13.30 25.26
N ILE A 156 -1.12 -13.56 26.17
CA ILE A 156 -1.24 -14.68 27.12
C ILE A 156 -1.17 -14.36 28.62
N ASP A 157 -0.89 -13.13 29.07
CA ASP A 157 -0.70 -12.84 30.50
C ASP A 157 -1.39 -11.54 30.94
N PHE A 158 -2.37 -11.66 31.84
CA PHE A 158 -3.16 -10.54 32.36
C PHE A 158 -2.80 -10.18 33.81
N GLY A 159 -1.69 -10.70 34.35
CA GLY A 159 -1.31 -10.51 35.75
C GLY A 159 -1.14 -9.04 36.17
N LEU A 160 -0.93 -8.15 35.20
CA LEU A 160 -0.84 -6.70 35.40
C LEU A 160 -1.98 -5.92 34.71
N ALA A 161 -3.05 -6.58 34.26
CA ALA A 161 -4.19 -5.88 33.68
C ALA A 161 -4.95 -5.08 34.76
N ASP A 162 -5.66 -4.02 34.37
CA ASP A 162 -6.57 -3.28 35.25
C ASP A 162 -7.85 -2.90 34.50
N ASN A 163 -8.95 -2.89 35.26
CA ASN A 163 -10.26 -2.45 34.79
C ASN A 163 -10.70 -1.11 35.39
N ASP A 164 -10.16 -0.64 36.54
CA ASP A 164 -10.28 0.78 36.93
C ASP A 164 -9.70 1.28 38.29
N ALA A 165 -9.19 0.47 39.25
CA ALA A 165 -9.05 1.04 40.62
C ALA A 165 -8.09 0.42 41.67
N PHE A 166 -7.14 -0.49 41.38
CA PHE A 166 -6.25 -0.96 42.47
C PHE A 166 -4.80 -1.18 42.02
N TYR A 167 -3.96 -0.21 42.38
CA TYR A 167 -2.64 0.06 41.80
C TYR A 167 -1.47 -0.03 42.79
N VAL A 168 -1.59 -0.81 43.87
CA VAL A 168 -0.60 -0.71 44.97
C VAL A 168 0.72 -1.46 44.69
N LEU A 169 0.80 -2.43 43.75
CA LEU A 169 1.99 -3.32 43.71
C LEU A 169 2.51 -3.74 42.31
N LYS A 170 2.31 -2.95 41.25
CA LYS A 170 2.79 -3.30 39.89
C LYS A 170 4.27 -2.92 39.60
N THR A 171 4.93 -2.20 40.50
CA THR A 171 6.22 -1.51 40.24
C THR A 171 7.47 -2.41 40.31
N LEU A 172 7.36 -3.67 40.76
CA LEU A 172 8.52 -4.57 40.95
C LEU A 172 8.63 -5.68 39.87
N GLY A 173 7.62 -5.86 39.02
CA GLY A 173 7.56 -6.97 38.04
C GLY A 173 7.55 -6.57 36.57
N CYS A 174 7.58 -5.27 36.25
CA CYS A 174 7.59 -4.80 34.87
C CYS A 174 8.97 -5.04 34.22
N THR A 175 8.99 -5.55 32.99
CA THR A 175 10.22 -5.48 32.18
C THR A 175 10.45 -4.00 31.84
N GLN A 176 11.47 -3.40 32.47
CA GLN A 176 11.70 -1.94 32.48
C GLN A 176 11.70 -1.29 31.08
N ARG A 177 12.04 -2.07 30.04
CA ARG A 177 12.11 -1.60 28.64
C ARG A 177 10.76 -1.24 28.02
N TYR A 178 9.70 -2.00 28.31
CA TYR A 178 8.38 -1.84 27.64
C TYR A 178 7.38 -1.06 28.49
N ALA A 179 7.67 -0.87 29.77
CA ALA A 179 6.83 -0.12 30.69
C ALA A 179 6.84 1.38 30.36
N SER A 180 5.67 2.00 30.37
CA SER A 180 5.58 3.44 30.15
C SER A 180 6.15 4.23 31.34
N PRO A 181 6.67 5.46 31.14
CA PRO A 181 7.25 6.27 32.22
C PRO A 181 6.29 6.50 33.40
N GLU A 182 5.01 6.70 33.12
CA GLU A 182 3.96 6.82 34.14
C GLU A 182 3.61 5.49 34.82
N LEU A 183 4.08 4.34 34.34
CA LEU A 183 4.01 3.09 35.11
C LEU A 183 5.19 2.98 36.09
N LEU A 184 6.36 3.53 35.71
CA LEU A 184 7.62 3.43 36.45
C LEU A 184 7.81 4.51 37.52
N SER A 185 7.17 5.68 37.43
CA SER A 185 7.41 6.76 38.41
C SER A 185 6.96 6.35 39.82
N GLN A 186 7.91 6.33 40.76
CA GLN A 186 7.83 5.61 42.05
C GLN A 186 6.88 6.20 43.09
N ASP A 187 6.15 7.28 42.79
CA ASP A 187 5.40 8.00 43.80
C ASP A 187 3.96 7.47 43.96
N ILE A 188 3.85 6.22 44.41
CA ILE A 188 2.57 5.53 44.69
C ILE A 188 1.73 6.34 45.69
N ARG A 189 2.38 7.05 46.63
CA ARG A 189 1.71 7.88 47.65
C ARG A 189 1.12 9.18 47.06
N THR A 190 1.83 9.82 46.15
CA THR A 190 1.36 11.06 45.48
C THR A 190 0.26 10.77 44.45
N ARG A 191 0.23 9.57 43.86
CA ARG A 191 -0.82 9.12 42.91
C ARG A 191 -2.18 8.85 43.55
N LEU A 192 -2.21 8.39 44.80
CA LEU A 192 -3.46 8.21 45.57
C LEU A 192 -3.98 9.55 46.10
N ALA A 193 -3.09 10.50 46.39
CA ALA A 193 -3.42 11.82 46.95
C ALA A 193 -3.77 12.88 45.90
N THR A 194 -3.31 12.74 44.65
CA THR A 194 -3.61 13.68 43.56
C THR A 194 -4.22 12.91 42.39
N SER A 195 -5.52 13.13 42.12
CA SER A 195 -6.27 12.51 41.02
C SER A 195 -5.77 12.85 39.60
N LYS A 196 -4.53 13.34 39.45
CA LYS A 196 -4.06 14.06 38.26
C LYS A 196 -3.37 13.19 37.19
N GLN A 197 -3.08 11.91 37.43
CA GLN A 197 -2.59 11.01 36.37
C GLN A 197 -3.04 9.56 36.63
N LYS A 198 -4.30 9.27 36.27
CA LYS A 198 -4.77 7.88 36.15
C LYS A 198 -4.07 7.26 34.94
N ILE A 199 -3.46 6.09 35.12
CA ILE A 199 -2.91 5.32 33.99
C ILE A 199 -4.07 4.93 33.09
N ASP A 200 -3.93 5.20 31.80
CA ASP A 200 -4.95 4.90 30.80
C ASP A 200 -4.39 4.02 29.67
N ALA A 201 -5.27 3.71 28.70
CA ALA A 201 -4.96 2.92 27.51
C ALA A 201 -3.69 3.36 26.74
N ARG A 202 -3.22 4.60 26.92
CA ARG A 202 -2.01 5.12 26.27
C ARG A 202 -0.73 4.59 26.91
N SER A 203 -0.80 3.89 28.04
CA SER A 203 0.30 3.08 28.57
C SER A 203 0.60 1.90 27.63
N ASP A 204 -0.42 1.14 27.22
CA ASP A 204 -0.26 0.06 26.23
C ASP A 204 0.25 0.58 24.87
N ILE A 205 -0.16 1.78 24.47
CA ILE A 205 0.34 2.43 23.23
C ILE A 205 1.84 2.67 23.31
N TYR A 206 2.39 3.03 24.48
CA TYR A 206 3.83 3.16 24.66
C TYR A 206 4.52 1.82 24.45
N SER A 207 4.06 0.77 25.11
CA SER A 207 4.61 -0.59 24.99
C SER A 207 4.55 -1.10 23.55
N ILE A 208 3.43 -0.88 22.85
CA ILE A 208 3.28 -1.16 21.42
C ILE A 208 4.30 -0.40 20.57
N GLY A 209 4.61 0.86 20.92
CA GLY A 209 5.63 1.65 20.25
C GLY A 209 7.01 1.01 20.33
N ILE A 210 7.39 0.49 21.49
CA ILE A 210 8.65 -0.24 21.70
C ILE A 210 8.62 -1.58 20.95
N ILE A 211 7.53 -2.36 21.05
CA ILE A 211 7.36 -3.61 20.29
C ILE A 211 7.44 -3.36 18.78
N MET A 212 6.86 -2.27 18.28
CA MET A 212 6.93 -1.87 16.88
C MET A 212 8.37 -1.60 16.44
N GLN A 213 9.21 -1.05 17.33
CA GLN A 213 10.63 -0.84 17.09
C GLN A 213 11.36 -2.17 16.91
N ASP A 214 11.07 -3.16 17.76
CA ASP A 214 11.66 -4.50 17.70
C ASP A 214 11.21 -5.28 16.45
N ILE A 215 9.94 -5.17 16.06
CA ILE A 215 9.42 -5.88 14.89
C ILE A 215 10.01 -5.34 13.58
N PHE A 216 10.12 -4.01 13.45
CA PHE A 216 10.36 -3.36 12.16
C PHE A 216 11.74 -2.72 11.98
N ASP A 217 12.70 -2.99 12.87
CA ASP A 217 14.14 -2.69 12.69
C ASP A 217 14.38 -1.24 12.19
N GLY A 218 13.75 -0.26 12.84
CA GLY A 218 13.91 1.16 12.50
C GLY A 218 13.04 1.70 11.37
N ARG A 219 12.12 0.92 10.78
CA ARG A 219 11.01 1.46 9.98
C ARG A 219 9.97 2.12 10.90
N TYR A 220 9.10 2.94 10.33
CA TYR A 220 7.99 3.61 11.04
C TYR A 220 8.41 4.58 12.17
N LYS A 221 9.66 5.09 12.15
CA LYS A 221 10.20 6.04 13.15
C LYS A 221 9.23 7.14 13.59
N ARG A 222 8.53 7.79 12.65
CA ARG A 222 7.56 8.86 12.99
C ARG A 222 6.39 8.35 13.86
N ILE A 223 5.88 7.15 13.60
CA ILE A 223 4.80 6.53 14.37
C ILE A 223 5.33 6.09 15.74
N ILE A 224 6.47 5.39 15.75
CA ILE A 224 7.14 4.91 16.97
C ILE A 224 7.43 6.10 17.91
N ASN A 225 8.09 7.15 17.41
CA ASN A 225 8.44 8.34 18.19
C ASN A 225 7.23 9.06 18.78
N LYS A 226 6.03 8.92 18.17
CA LYS A 226 4.79 9.45 18.73
C LYS A 226 4.23 8.54 19.83
N CYS A 227 4.31 7.22 19.66
CA CYS A 227 3.88 6.25 20.67
C CYS A 227 4.72 6.36 21.96
N ILE A 228 6.03 6.54 21.84
CA ILE A 228 6.97 6.50 22.98
C ILE A 228 7.24 7.87 23.62
N LYS A 229 6.39 8.87 23.38
CA LYS A 229 6.53 10.19 24.01
C LYS A 229 6.33 10.08 25.53
N GLU A 230 7.20 10.77 26.28
CA GLU A 230 7.11 10.83 27.74
C GLU A 230 5.77 11.43 28.19
N ASN A 231 5.40 12.58 27.63
CA ASN A 231 4.08 13.17 27.86
C ASN A 231 2.97 12.33 27.20
N VAL A 232 2.12 11.74 28.04
CA VAL A 232 0.97 10.90 27.65
C VAL A 232 0.02 11.60 26.66
N GLY A 233 -0.20 12.91 26.83
CA GLY A 233 -1.03 13.73 25.93
C GLY A 233 -0.46 13.88 24.52
N SER A 234 0.84 13.63 24.33
CA SER A 234 1.49 13.67 23.01
C SER A 234 1.40 12.35 22.24
N ARG A 235 0.97 11.26 22.89
CA ARG A 235 0.82 9.93 22.26
C ARG A 235 -0.42 9.88 21.38
N TYR A 236 -0.62 8.76 20.69
CA TYR A 236 -1.92 8.51 20.06
C TYR A 236 -2.99 8.41 21.15
N PRO A 237 -4.18 8.99 20.95
CA PRO A 237 -5.23 8.97 21.96
C PRO A 237 -5.81 7.57 22.19
N ASP A 238 -5.80 6.73 21.15
CA ASP A 238 -6.39 5.39 21.13
C ASP A 238 -5.73 4.50 20.07
N ILE A 239 -5.96 3.19 20.13
CA ILE A 239 -5.40 2.21 19.20
C ILE A 239 -5.92 2.40 17.77
N SER A 240 -7.19 2.80 17.59
CA SER A 240 -7.77 3.01 16.26
C SER A 240 -7.09 4.16 15.52
N SER A 241 -6.70 5.22 16.24
CA SER A 241 -5.92 6.35 15.73
C SER A 241 -4.50 5.96 15.33
N LEU A 242 -3.84 5.09 16.10
CA LEU A 242 -2.55 4.49 15.74
C LEU A 242 -2.68 3.62 14.49
N GLN A 243 -3.66 2.71 14.47
CA GLN A 243 -3.89 1.77 13.36
C GLN A 243 -4.18 2.49 12.05
N ARG A 244 -4.99 3.55 12.07
CA ARG A 244 -5.25 4.41 10.90
C ARG A 244 -3.96 4.99 10.32
N LYS A 245 -3.10 5.60 11.16
CA LYS A 245 -1.84 6.18 10.69
C LYS A 245 -0.85 5.14 10.16
N TRP A 246 -0.84 3.94 10.73
CA TRP A 246 -0.02 2.85 10.22
C TRP A 246 -0.51 2.35 8.85
N ASN A 247 -1.83 2.21 8.67
CA ASN A 247 -2.45 1.80 7.41
C ASN A 247 -2.29 2.83 6.28
N ASP A 248 -2.47 4.12 6.56
CA ASP A 248 -2.32 5.20 5.59
C ASP A 248 -0.95 5.17 4.92
N ARG A 249 0.11 4.94 5.72
CA ARG A 249 1.48 4.87 5.22
C ARG A 249 1.66 3.71 4.24
N ASN A 250 1.07 2.54 4.53
CA ASN A 250 1.14 1.39 3.65
C ASN A 250 0.41 1.64 2.32
N LYS A 251 -0.66 2.45 2.31
CA LYS A 251 -1.39 2.85 1.11
C LYS A 251 -0.59 3.80 0.22
N VAL A 252 0.06 4.80 0.81
CA VAL A 252 0.88 5.79 0.06
C VAL A 252 2.00 5.08 -0.73
N TRP A 253 2.73 4.16 -0.12
CA TRP A 253 3.81 3.44 -0.82
C TRP A 253 3.30 2.51 -1.92
N LYS A 254 2.14 1.87 -1.72
CA LYS A 254 1.50 1.09 -2.77
C LYS A 254 1.09 1.98 -3.95
N ASN A 255 0.47 3.12 -3.68
CA ASN A 255 0.05 4.05 -4.73
C ASN A 255 1.24 4.63 -5.49
N LEU A 256 2.32 4.99 -4.80
CA LEU A 256 3.56 5.46 -5.43
C LEU A 256 4.17 4.37 -6.32
N ALA A 257 4.21 3.11 -5.87
CA ALA A 257 4.71 2.02 -6.68
C ALA A 257 3.88 1.83 -7.96
N VAL A 258 2.55 1.92 -7.87
CA VAL A 258 1.66 1.86 -9.04
C VAL A 258 1.93 3.03 -10.00
N ILE A 259 2.08 4.25 -9.50
CA ILE A 259 2.40 5.42 -10.34
C ILE A 259 3.74 5.21 -11.06
N VAL A 260 4.77 4.73 -10.37
CA VAL A 260 6.07 4.45 -11.01
C VAL A 260 5.95 3.40 -12.10
N ILE A 261 5.21 2.31 -11.86
CA ILE A 261 4.97 1.27 -12.88
C ILE A 261 4.24 1.86 -14.10
N LEU A 262 3.20 2.68 -13.88
CA LEU A 262 2.48 3.34 -14.96
C LEU A 262 3.37 4.29 -15.75
N LEU A 263 4.23 5.07 -15.08
CA LEU A 263 5.19 5.96 -15.74
C LEU A 263 6.22 5.20 -16.57
N VAL A 264 6.76 4.09 -16.04
CA VAL A 264 7.72 3.24 -16.75
C VAL A 264 7.07 2.56 -17.96
N ALA A 265 5.81 2.15 -17.87
CA ALA A 265 5.07 1.58 -19.00
C ALA A 265 4.68 2.63 -20.06
N ALA A 266 4.34 3.86 -19.63
CA ALA A 266 3.94 4.94 -20.52
C ALA A 266 5.12 5.57 -21.28
N PHE A 267 6.32 5.58 -20.69
CA PHE A 267 7.48 6.28 -21.24
C PHE A 267 7.93 5.77 -22.62
N PRO A 268 8.07 4.45 -22.88
CA PRO A 268 8.38 3.94 -24.23
C PRO A 268 7.31 4.29 -25.27
N THR A 269 6.03 4.23 -24.86
CA THR A 269 4.90 4.58 -25.74
C THR A 269 4.95 6.07 -26.12
N TYR A 270 5.27 6.93 -25.16
CA TYR A 270 5.47 8.36 -25.41
C TYR A 270 6.64 8.63 -26.37
N LEU A 271 7.78 7.95 -26.19
CA LEU A 271 8.93 8.08 -27.10
C LEU A 271 8.58 7.66 -28.53
N TYR A 272 7.93 6.50 -28.69
CA TYR A 272 7.49 6.01 -30.00
C TYR A 272 6.54 6.99 -30.71
N LEU A 273 5.51 7.47 -30.00
CA LEU A 273 4.58 8.45 -30.55
C LEU A 273 5.25 9.80 -30.84
N SER A 274 6.29 10.18 -30.10
CA SER A 274 7.04 11.42 -30.37
C SER A 274 7.85 11.32 -31.66
N GLU A 275 8.51 10.18 -31.91
CA GLU A 275 9.23 9.92 -33.16
C GLU A 275 8.28 9.88 -34.36
N GLU A 276 7.18 9.12 -34.27
CA GLU A 276 6.20 9.02 -35.36
C GLU A 276 5.57 10.38 -35.71
N ASN A 277 5.28 11.21 -34.69
CA ASN A 277 4.74 12.55 -34.92
C ASN A 277 5.75 13.52 -35.55
N ALA A 278 7.06 13.34 -35.29
CA ALA A 278 8.10 14.15 -35.93
C ALA A 278 8.22 13.78 -37.41
N GLU A 279 8.27 12.49 -37.74
CA GLU A 279 8.31 12.01 -39.13
C GLU A 279 7.08 12.44 -39.93
N ARG A 280 5.87 12.30 -39.36
CA ARG A 280 4.61 12.72 -40.01
C ARG A 280 4.59 14.23 -40.33
N LYS A 281 5.12 15.07 -39.44
CA LYS A 281 5.20 16.52 -39.67
C LYS A 281 6.17 16.86 -40.79
N GLU A 282 7.31 16.18 -40.84
CA GLU A 282 8.31 16.38 -41.90
C GLU A 282 7.73 16.00 -43.27
N ILE A 283 7.06 14.85 -43.37
CA ILE A 283 6.39 14.41 -44.60
C ILE A 283 5.31 15.40 -45.04
N ALA A 284 4.48 15.89 -44.11
CA ALA A 284 3.41 16.84 -44.44
C ALA A 284 3.95 18.16 -44.99
N VAL A 285 5.09 18.66 -44.48
CA VAL A 285 5.76 19.86 -45.00
C VAL A 285 6.28 19.62 -46.42
N LYS A 286 6.90 18.46 -46.67
CA LYS A 286 7.38 18.07 -48.00
C LYS A 286 6.22 17.99 -49.00
N GLU A 287 5.12 17.34 -48.65
CA GLU A 287 3.92 17.23 -49.50
C GLU A 287 3.28 18.60 -49.80
N ALA A 288 3.17 19.48 -48.80
CA ALA A 288 2.64 20.83 -49.00
C ALA A 288 3.49 21.64 -49.99
N LYS A 289 4.82 21.50 -49.92
CA LYS A 289 5.74 22.19 -50.83
C LYS A 289 5.69 21.65 -52.26
N ILE A 290 5.53 20.34 -52.43
CA ILE A 290 5.27 19.75 -53.75
C ILE A 290 3.93 20.24 -54.33
N ALA A 291 2.89 20.33 -53.51
CA ALA A 291 1.59 20.83 -53.94
C ALA A 291 1.64 22.31 -54.38
N GLU A 292 2.40 23.14 -53.68
CA GLU A 292 2.67 24.54 -54.07
C GLU A 292 3.34 24.60 -55.45
N ILE A 293 4.46 23.88 -55.62
CA ILE A 293 5.20 23.83 -56.90
C ILE A 293 4.30 23.35 -58.04
N LYS A 294 3.49 22.32 -57.80
CA LYS A 294 2.53 21.80 -58.79
C LYS A 294 1.50 22.86 -59.18
N SER A 295 0.99 23.61 -58.21
CA SER A 295 0.01 24.68 -58.45
C SER A 295 0.62 25.83 -59.24
N ASP A 296 1.81 26.29 -58.86
CA ASP A 296 2.52 27.37 -59.54
C ASP A 296 2.81 27.03 -61.00
N ILE A 297 3.35 25.84 -61.26
CA ILE A 297 3.66 25.36 -62.61
C ILE A 297 2.40 25.31 -63.46
N ARG A 298 1.30 24.82 -62.90
CA ARG A 298 0.02 24.78 -63.61
C ARG A 298 -0.45 26.18 -63.99
N ALA A 299 -0.41 27.14 -63.05
CA ALA A 299 -0.78 28.52 -63.33
C ALA A 299 0.11 29.12 -64.42
N PHE A 300 1.41 28.88 -64.35
CA PHE A 300 2.39 29.35 -65.32
C PHE A 300 2.10 28.85 -66.74
N PHE A 301 1.74 27.57 -66.90
CA PHE A 301 1.34 27.03 -68.20
C PHE A 301 -0.02 27.57 -68.67
N GLU A 302 -1.00 27.73 -67.79
CA GLU A 302 -2.32 28.28 -68.15
C GLU A 302 -2.22 29.73 -68.63
N ASP A 303 -1.44 30.56 -67.93
CA ASP A 303 -1.20 31.95 -68.32
C ASP A 303 -0.55 32.01 -69.70
N PHE A 304 0.47 31.17 -69.94
CA PHE A 304 1.11 31.08 -71.25
C PHE A 304 0.16 30.63 -72.37
N ILE A 305 -0.70 29.65 -72.12
CA ILE A 305 -1.73 29.21 -73.08
C ILE A 305 -2.67 30.37 -73.41
N ASN A 306 -3.08 31.15 -72.41
CA ASN A 306 -3.97 32.28 -72.62
C ASN A 306 -3.31 33.40 -73.42
N ASP A 307 -2.03 33.69 -73.14
CA ASP A 307 -1.25 34.64 -73.91
C ASP A 307 -1.12 34.21 -75.37
N LEU A 308 -0.80 32.94 -75.62
CA LEU A 308 -0.76 32.38 -76.98
C LEU A 308 -2.10 32.55 -77.71
N LYS A 309 -3.22 32.18 -77.07
CA LYS A 309 -4.56 32.33 -77.65
C LYS A 309 -4.88 33.78 -78.02
N SER A 310 -4.46 34.74 -77.19
CA SER A 310 -4.70 36.16 -77.45
C SER A 310 -3.97 36.70 -78.68
N HIS A 311 -2.90 36.03 -79.11
CA HIS A 311 -2.11 36.36 -80.30
C HIS A 311 -2.45 35.49 -81.53
N THR A 312 -3.47 34.61 -81.42
CA THR A 312 -3.96 33.82 -82.56
C THR A 312 -5.09 34.52 -83.30
N ASP A 313 -5.14 34.35 -84.63
CA ASP A 313 -6.25 34.82 -85.45
C ASP A 313 -7.51 33.94 -85.29
N ALA A 314 -8.62 34.34 -85.93
CA ALA A 314 -9.89 33.62 -85.84
C ALA A 314 -9.85 32.19 -86.41
N GLU A 315 -8.81 31.84 -87.18
CA GLU A 315 -8.57 30.50 -87.71
C GLU A 315 -7.55 29.71 -86.87
N GLY A 316 -7.02 30.30 -85.79
CA GLY A 316 -6.09 29.68 -84.84
C GLY A 316 -4.62 29.74 -85.28
N TYR A 317 -4.25 30.68 -86.15
CA TYR A 317 -2.87 30.88 -86.58
C TYR A 317 -2.17 32.00 -85.82
N ILE A 318 -0.87 31.81 -85.55
CA ILE A 318 0.05 32.82 -85.00
C ILE A 318 1.23 33.01 -85.96
N GLU A 319 1.74 34.24 -86.06
CA GLU A 319 2.96 34.51 -86.84
C GLU A 319 4.20 33.95 -86.13
N LEU A 320 5.14 33.40 -86.90
CA LEU A 320 6.33 32.74 -86.36
C LEU A 320 7.17 33.68 -85.47
N SER A 321 7.27 34.95 -85.84
CA SER A 321 8.00 35.96 -85.08
C SER A 321 7.42 36.20 -83.68
N GLU A 322 6.10 36.33 -83.55
CA GLU A 322 5.43 36.53 -82.25
C GLU A 322 5.44 35.25 -81.42
N TYR A 323 5.22 34.10 -82.06
CA TYR A 323 5.36 32.79 -81.41
C TYR A 323 6.77 32.59 -80.83
N SER A 324 7.81 32.89 -81.62
CA SER A 324 9.19 32.75 -81.16
C SER A 324 9.49 33.64 -79.96
N LYS A 325 8.92 34.85 -79.93
CA LYS A 325 9.07 35.78 -78.82
C LYS A 325 8.41 35.26 -77.54
N LEU A 326 7.12 34.89 -77.61
CA LEU A 326 6.37 34.36 -76.47
C LEU A 326 7.01 33.07 -75.91
N MET A 327 7.48 32.17 -76.79
CA MET A 327 8.21 30.97 -76.36
C MET A 327 9.53 31.27 -75.65
N THR A 328 10.21 32.34 -76.05
CA THR A 328 11.48 32.75 -75.44
C THR A 328 11.22 33.35 -74.05
N GLU A 329 10.25 34.26 -73.93
CA GLU A 329 9.84 34.86 -72.65
C GLU A 329 9.38 33.79 -71.66
N PHE A 330 8.55 32.84 -72.12
CA PHE A 330 8.13 31.69 -71.32
C PHE A 330 9.31 30.84 -70.84
N ALA A 331 10.27 30.55 -71.72
CA ALA A 331 11.43 29.73 -71.36
C ALA A 331 12.34 30.42 -70.33
N GLU A 332 12.51 31.74 -70.44
CA GLU A 332 13.28 32.55 -69.48
C GLU A 332 12.61 32.55 -68.10
N GLU A 333 11.32 32.85 -68.05
CA GLU A 333 10.55 32.88 -66.80
C GLU A 333 10.45 31.49 -66.14
N TYR A 334 10.22 30.44 -66.94
CA TYR A 334 10.23 29.06 -66.44
C TYR A 334 11.60 28.69 -65.85
N THR A 335 12.69 29.04 -66.53
CA THR A 335 14.05 28.78 -66.06
C THR A 335 14.37 29.55 -64.78
N GLN A 336 13.89 30.79 -64.67
CA GLN A 336 14.04 31.57 -63.45
C GLN A 336 13.27 30.93 -62.28
N TYR A 337 12.02 30.52 -62.50
CA TYR A 337 11.24 29.80 -61.48
C TYR A 337 11.97 28.53 -61.00
N MET A 338 12.50 27.74 -61.92
CA MET A 338 13.29 26.53 -61.61
C MET A 338 14.47 26.84 -60.70
N ASN A 339 15.23 27.90 -61.02
CA ASN A 339 16.38 28.35 -60.25
C ASN A 339 15.99 28.78 -58.83
N ASP A 340 14.92 29.55 -58.70
CA ASP A 340 14.53 30.15 -57.42
C ASP A 340 13.82 29.17 -56.49
N LYS A 341 12.99 28.27 -57.04
CA LYS A 341 12.05 27.45 -56.25
C LYS A 341 12.43 25.98 -56.14
N VAL A 342 13.19 25.45 -57.10
CA VAL A 342 13.49 24.02 -57.17
C VAL A 342 14.98 23.73 -56.99
N TYR A 343 15.86 24.46 -57.67
CA TYR A 343 17.30 24.22 -57.52
C TYR A 343 17.84 24.66 -56.15
N THR A 344 17.17 25.60 -55.48
CA THR A 344 17.46 26.02 -54.10
C THR A 344 17.02 25.01 -53.02
N LEU A 345 16.23 23.99 -53.37
CA LEU A 345 15.82 22.97 -52.41
C LEU A 345 17.05 22.18 -51.92
N THR A 346 17.19 22.10 -50.60
CA THR A 346 18.31 21.41 -49.93
C THR A 346 18.05 19.93 -49.66
N ASP A 347 16.79 19.51 -49.72
CA ASP A 347 16.38 18.11 -49.56
C ASP A 347 16.38 17.42 -50.93
N ASP A 348 17.26 16.43 -51.11
CA ASP A 348 17.47 15.77 -52.40
C ASP A 348 16.24 15.00 -52.89
N GLU A 349 15.49 14.37 -51.98
CA GLU A 349 14.28 13.60 -52.33
C GLU A 349 13.15 14.56 -52.76
N LEU A 350 12.96 15.65 -52.01
CA LEU A 350 12.01 16.69 -52.34
C LEU A 350 12.35 17.35 -53.67
N LYS A 351 13.64 17.63 -53.91
CA LYS A 351 14.14 18.21 -55.16
C LYS A 351 13.91 17.28 -56.35
N GLN A 352 14.16 15.98 -56.19
CA GLN A 352 13.90 14.98 -57.22
C GLN A 352 12.40 14.86 -57.53
N ARG A 353 11.55 14.81 -56.50
CA ARG A 353 10.09 14.76 -56.68
C ARG A 353 9.55 16.03 -57.33
N ALA A 354 10.04 17.20 -56.93
CA ALA A 354 9.69 18.46 -57.58
C ALA A 354 10.01 18.39 -59.07
N PHE A 355 11.23 17.97 -59.44
CA PHE A 355 11.67 17.82 -60.83
C PHE A 355 10.78 16.86 -61.66
N LEU A 356 10.37 15.73 -61.07
CA LEU A 356 9.44 14.79 -61.71
C LEU A 356 8.08 15.43 -61.98
N GLU A 357 7.55 16.21 -61.05
CA GLU A 357 6.26 16.90 -61.23
C GLU A 357 6.34 17.91 -62.39
N MET A 358 7.47 18.61 -62.54
CA MET A 358 7.62 19.59 -63.62
C MET A 358 7.76 18.92 -64.98
N THR A 359 8.56 17.87 -65.07
CA THR A 359 8.72 17.10 -66.32
C THR A 359 7.42 16.42 -66.75
N SER A 360 6.61 15.94 -65.81
CA SER A 360 5.28 15.40 -66.09
C SER A 360 4.32 16.48 -66.64
N ASN A 361 4.29 17.67 -66.02
CA ASN A 361 3.42 18.77 -66.47
C ASN A 361 3.88 19.36 -67.81
N TYR A 362 5.19 19.46 -68.06
CA TYR A 362 5.72 19.84 -69.37
C TYR A 362 5.28 18.89 -70.48
N ASN A 363 5.31 17.58 -70.25
CA ASN A 363 4.84 16.60 -71.23
C ASN A 363 3.32 16.68 -71.47
N ALA A 364 2.53 16.90 -70.41
CA ALA A 364 1.10 17.11 -70.54
C ALA A 364 0.80 18.39 -71.34
N PHE A 365 1.48 19.49 -71.01
CA PHE A 365 1.42 20.75 -71.72
C PHE A 365 1.81 20.60 -73.18
N TYR A 366 2.94 19.97 -73.49
CA TYR A 366 3.41 19.77 -74.87
C TYR A 366 2.37 19.05 -75.73
N ASN A 367 1.70 18.03 -75.18
CA ASN A 367 0.65 17.30 -75.87
C ASN A 367 -0.61 18.14 -76.12
N GLU A 368 -0.99 19.01 -75.17
CA GLU A 368 -2.12 19.91 -75.34
C GLU A 368 -1.79 21.04 -76.34
N PHE A 369 -0.59 21.58 -76.23
CA PHE A 369 0.00 22.64 -77.04
C PHE A 369 0.11 22.29 -78.54
N VAL A 370 0.68 21.11 -78.87
CA VAL A 370 0.87 20.67 -80.26
C VAL A 370 -0.46 20.57 -81.02
N ASN A 371 -1.58 20.42 -80.31
CA ASN A 371 -2.91 20.32 -80.91
C ASN A 371 -3.64 21.66 -81.05
N MET A 372 -3.10 22.76 -80.50
CA MET A 372 -3.88 23.99 -80.27
C MET A 372 -3.56 25.15 -81.21
N VAL A 373 -2.31 25.29 -81.68
CA VAL A 373 -1.86 26.47 -82.43
C VAL A 373 -1.19 26.06 -83.74
N LYS A 374 -1.51 26.74 -84.84
CA LYS A 374 -0.84 26.56 -86.14
C LYS A 374 0.07 27.76 -86.43
N VAL A 375 1.32 27.52 -86.76
CA VAL A 375 2.28 28.61 -87.03
C VAL A 375 2.28 28.96 -88.51
N LYS A 376 2.12 30.24 -88.85
CA LYS A 376 2.36 30.78 -90.19
C LYS A 376 3.84 31.09 -90.34
N TYR A 377 4.44 30.63 -91.43
CA TYR A 377 5.79 31.01 -91.80
C TYR A 377 5.72 32.35 -92.52
N ASP A 378 6.42 33.35 -91.98
CA ASP A 378 6.52 34.69 -92.56
C ASP A 378 6.94 34.66 -94.04
#